data_AF-A0A532CH13-F1
#
_entry.id   AF-A0A532CH13-F1
#
_cell.length_a   1.000
_cell.length_b   1.000
_cell.length_c   1.000
_cell.angle_alpha   90.00
_cell.angle_beta   90.00
_cell.angle_gamma   90.00
#
_symmetry.space_group_name_H-M   'P 1'
#
loop_
_entity.id
_entity.type
_entity.pdbx_description
1 polymer ?
#
loop_
_entity_poly.entity_id
_entity_poly.type
_entity_poly.pdbx_seq_one_letter_code
_entity_poly.pdbx_strand_id
1 'polypeptide(L)' 'MKQTRQTRKRKERVTLSLSADMVERLRTVVYWSPKLTLTGVVESAIQSALTKLEKGKRFKKRRGKLAVGRPRKDQSS' A
#
# COMPACT_ATOMS: atom_id res chain seq x y z
N MET A 1 23.88 21.23 -19.10
CA MET A 1 22.66 20.42 -18.93
C MET A 1 22.61 19.92 -17.50
N LYS A 2 21.69 20.43 -16.65
CA LYS A 2 21.60 20.02 -15.24
C LYS A 2 20.84 18.70 -15.14
N GLN A 3 21.55 17.59 -14.90
CA GLN A 3 20.92 16.32 -14.58
C GLN A 3 20.23 16.45 -13.22
N THR A 4 18.91 16.58 -13.22
CA THR A 4 18.10 16.39 -12.02
C THR A 4 18.27 14.94 -11.56
N ARG A 5 19.10 14.71 -10.54
CA ARG A 5 19.12 13.46 -9.78
C ARG A 5 17.73 13.26 -9.19
N GLN A 6 16.88 12.49 -9.87
CA GLN A 6 15.63 12.01 -9.28
C GLN A 6 16.01 11.17 -8.06
N THR A 7 15.80 11.72 -6.87
CA THR A 7 15.89 10.99 -5.61
C THR A 7 14.88 9.85 -5.68
N ARG A 8 15.38 8.63 -5.95
CA ARG A 8 14.55 7.41 -5.91
C ARG A 8 13.93 7.35 -4.53
N LYS A 9 12.61 7.58 -4.43
CA LYS A 9 11.88 7.44 -3.18
C LYS A 9 12.15 6.05 -2.62
N ARG A 10 12.52 5.98 -1.34
CA ARG A 10 12.74 4.71 -0.63
C ARG A 10 11.46 3.87 -0.70
N LYS A 11 11.55 2.67 -1.28
CA LYS A 11 10.46 1.70 -1.33
C LYS A 11 10.62 0.71 -0.19
N GLU A 12 9.54 0.42 0.51
CA GLU A 12 9.48 -0.62 1.55
C GLU A 12 8.80 -1.86 0.97
N ARG A 13 9.32 -3.05 1.31
CA ARG A 13 8.72 -4.32 0.88
C ARG A 13 7.65 -4.75 1.89
N VAL A 14 6.46 -5.00 1.39
CA VAL A 14 5.34 -5.52 2.18
C VAL A 14 4.90 -6.84 1.55
N THR A 15 4.82 -7.90 2.36
CA THR A 15 4.24 -9.19 1.95
C THR A 15 2.80 -9.24 2.44
N LEU A 16 1.86 -9.51 1.53
CA LEU A 16 0.43 -9.58 1.80
C LEU A 16 -0.10 -10.94 1.34
N SER A 17 -1.04 -11.50 2.08
CA SER A 17 -1.80 -12.68 1.65
C SER A 17 -3.12 -12.21 1.04
N LEU A 18 -3.32 -12.51 -0.24
CA LEU A 18 -4.56 -12.24 -0.98
C LEU A 18 -5.18 -13.58 -1.43
N SER A 19 -6.47 -13.57 -1.78
CA SER A 19 -7.09 -14.77 -2.35
C SER A 19 -6.45 -15.14 -3.69
N ALA A 20 -6.31 -16.43 -3.96
CA ALA A 20 -5.72 -16.92 -5.20
C ALA A 20 -6.44 -16.38 -6.44
N ASP A 21 -7.78 -16.38 -6.43
CA ASP A 21 -8.63 -15.81 -7.48
C ASP A 21 -8.27 -14.34 -7.78
N MET A 22 -8.11 -13.52 -6.73
CA MET A 22 -7.76 -12.11 -6.90
C MET A 22 -6.38 -11.94 -7.53
N VAL A 23 -5.41 -12.77 -7.13
CA VAL A 23 -4.05 -12.73 -7.69
C VAL A 23 -4.06 -13.10 -9.18
N GLU A 24 -4.79 -14.15 -9.57
CA GLU A 24 -4.90 -14.57 -10.97
C GLU A 24 -5.58 -13.50 -11.85
N ARG A 25 -6.66 -12.90 -11.34
CA ARG A 25 -7.33 -11.79 -12.03
C ARG A 25 -6.41 -10.58 -12.20
N LEU A 26 -5.64 -10.22 -11.16
CA LEU A 26 -4.67 -9.14 -11.24
C LEU A 26 -3.56 -9.42 -12.27
N ARG A 27 -3.05 -10.66 -12.32
CA ARG A 27 -2.06 -11.08 -13.33
C ARG A 27 -2.60 -10.93 -14.74
N THR A 28 -3.85 -11.36 -14.95
CA THR A 28 -4.53 -11.25 -16.25
C THR A 28 -4.69 -9.80 -16.68
N VAL A 29 -5.15 -8.90 -15.80
CA VAL A 29 -5.31 -7.48 -16.12
C VAL A 29 -3.98 -6.83 -16.52
N VAL A 30 -2.92 -7.10 -15.75
CA VAL A 30 -1.59 -6.55 -16.02
C VAL A 30 -1.00 -7.12 -17.31
N TYR A 31 -1.24 -8.38 -17.62
CA TYR A 31 -0.83 -9.01 -18.88
C TYR A 31 -1.41 -8.26 -20.09
N TRP A 32 -2.69 -7.91 -20.05
CA TRP A 32 -3.37 -7.20 -21.15
C TRP A 32 -3.19 -5.68 -21.15
N SER A 33 -2.54 -5.11 -20.13
CA SER A 33 -2.41 -3.65 -19.96
C SER A 33 -0.95 -3.21 -20.08
N PRO A 34 -0.50 -2.77 -21.28
CA PRO A 34 0.87 -2.30 -21.46
C PRO A 34 1.17 -1.16 -20.49
N LYS A 35 2.34 -1.20 -19.83
CA LYS A 35 2.82 -0.22 -18.83
C LYS A 35 2.17 -0.31 -17.44
N LEU A 36 1.17 -1.18 -17.23
CA LEU A 36 0.64 -1.45 -15.89
C LEU A 36 1.50 -2.50 -15.19
N THR A 37 1.59 -2.44 -13.86
CA THR A 37 2.31 -3.45 -13.05
C THR A 37 1.46 -3.87 -11.86
N LEU A 38 1.63 -5.10 -11.36
CA LEU A 38 0.94 -5.57 -10.15
C LEU A 38 1.14 -4.59 -8.98
N THR A 39 2.38 -4.15 -8.77
CA THR A 39 2.71 -3.16 -7.73
C THR A 39 1.98 -1.85 -7.96
N GLY A 40 1.92 -1.34 -9.20
CA GLY A 40 1.24 -0.09 -9.52
C GLY A 40 -0.27 -0.15 -9.29
N VAL A 41 -0.91 -1.27 -9.60
CA VAL A 41 -2.34 -1.49 -9.31
C VAL A 41 -2.57 -1.47 -7.80
N VAL A 42 -1.79 -2.24 -7.05
CA VAL A 42 -1.92 -2.34 -5.58
C VAL A 42 -1.62 -1.00 -4.91
N GLU A 43 -0.58 -0.29 -5.33
CA GLU A 43 -0.21 1.04 -4.82
C GLU A 43 -1.34 2.05 -5.05
N SER A 44 -1.93 2.06 -6.25
CA SER A 44 -3.05 2.96 -6.59
C SER A 44 -4.30 2.66 -5.77
N ALA A 45 -4.62 1.38 -5.57
CA ALA A 45 -5.75 0.95 -4.77
C ALA A 45 -5.58 1.33 -3.29
N ILE A 46 -4.38 1.09 -2.72
CA ILE A 46 -4.04 1.47 -1.35
C ILE A 46 -4.09 2.99 -1.19
N GLN A 47 -3.52 3.76 -2.13
CA GLN A 47 -3.55 5.23 -2.09
C GLN A 47 -4.98 5.77 -2.12
N SER A 48 -5.85 5.17 -2.93
CA SER A 48 -7.27 5.51 -3.00
C SER A 48 -7.99 5.22 -1.68
N ALA A 49 -7.71 4.06 -1.07
CA ALA A 49 -8.25 3.68 0.22
C ALA A 49 -7.78 4.62 1.34
N LEU A 50 -6.48 4.95 1.39
CA LEU A 50 -5.91 5.91 2.34
C LEU A 50 -6.57 7.27 2.22
N THR A 51 -6.74 7.78 0.99
CA THR A 51 -7.38 9.08 0.73
C THR A 51 -8.81 9.11 1.29
N LYS A 52 -9.57 8.03 1.12
CA LYS A 52 -10.92 7.89 1.69
C LYS A 52 -10.91 7.84 3.22
N LEU A 53 -9.97 7.10 3.82
CA LEU A 53 -9.86 6.96 5.27
C LEU A 53 -9.38 8.24 5.95
N GLU A 54 -8.50 8.99 5.31
CA GLU A 54 -7.92 10.23 5.83
C GLU A 54 -8.86 11.43 5.72
N LYS A 55 -9.96 11.34 4.96
CA LYS A 55 -10.96 12.42 4.79
C LYS A 55 -10.34 13.81 4.56
N GLY A 56 -9.25 13.88 3.79
CA GLY A 56 -8.53 15.12 3.50
C GLY A 56 -7.41 15.49 4.46
N LYS A 57 -7.18 14.75 5.56
CA LYS A 57 -6.04 14.97 6.46
C LYS A 57 -5.41 13.66 6.92
N ARG A 58 -4.10 13.54 6.72
CA ARG A 58 -3.30 12.40 7.18
C ARG A 58 -3.52 12.12 8.67
N PHE A 59 -3.58 10.84 9.03
CA PHE A 59 -3.61 10.44 10.44
C PHE A 59 -2.41 11.03 11.19
N LYS A 60 -2.64 11.46 12.45
CA LYS A 60 -1.57 11.98 13.32
C LYS A 60 -0.46 10.93 13.43
N LYS A 61 0.80 11.38 13.44
CA LYS A 61 1.94 10.48 13.69
C LYS A 61 1.71 9.75 15.01
N ARG A 62 1.98 8.44 15.01
CA ARG A 62 1.84 7.59 16.20
C ARG A 62 2.78 8.11 17.30
N ARG A 63 2.31 8.14 18.54
CA ARG A 63 3.07 8.62 19.73
C ARG A 63 4.07 7.58 20.27
N GLY A 64 4.33 6.49 19.55
CA GLY A 64 5.23 5.43 19.99
C GLY A 64 5.44 4.36 18.92
N LYS A 65 6.30 3.36 19.20
CA LYS A 65 6.47 2.18 18.35
C LYS A 65 5.18 1.35 18.36
N LEU A 66 4.81 0.79 17.20
CA LEU A 66 3.79 -0.25 17.18
C LEU A 66 4.27 -1.44 18.02
N ALA A 67 3.41 -1.99 18.87
CA ALA A 67 3.66 -3.29 19.46
C ALA A 67 3.82 -4.31 18.31
N VAL A 68 4.98 -4.96 18.25
CA VAL A 68 5.24 -6.05 17.31
C VAL A 68 4.52 -7.29 17.82
N GLY A 69 3.25 -7.44 17.46
CA GLY A 69 2.43 -8.58 17.89
C GLY A 69 0.98 -8.48 17.44
N ARG A 70 0.25 -9.60 17.58
CA ARG A 70 -1.21 -9.62 17.40
C ARG A 70 -1.82 -8.64 18.42
N PRO A 71 -2.72 -7.73 18.01
CA PRO A 71 -3.41 -6.87 18.97
C PRO A 71 -4.02 -7.74 20.07
N ARG A 72 -3.65 -7.53 21.34
CA ARG A 72 -4.42 -8.08 22.44
C ARG A 72 -5.80 -7.46 22.31
N LYS A 73 -6.84 -8.30 22.22
CA LYS A 73 -8.23 -7.86 22.19
C LYS A 73 -8.45 -7.03 23.45
N ASP A 74 -8.48 -5.70 23.33
CA ASP A 74 -8.97 -4.85 24.41
C ASP A 74 -10.46 -5.15 24.54
N GLN A 75 -10.79 -6.02 25.50
CA GLN A 75 -12.13 -6.11 26.04
C GLN A 75 -12.28 -4.96 27.03
N SER A 76 -12.72 -3.79 26.57
CA SER A 76 -13.31 -2.77 27.45
C SER A 76 -13.93 -1.64 26.62
N SER A 77 -15.22 -1.75 26.35
CA SER A 77 -16.27 -0.77 26.70
C SER A 77 -17.63 -1.35 26.34
#